data_AF-A0A942NAQ4-F1
#
_entry.id   AF-A0A942NAQ4-F1
#
_cell.length_a   1.000
_cell.length_b   1.000
_cell.length_c   1.000
_cell.angle_alpha   90.00
_cell.angle_beta   90.00
_cell.angle_gamma   90.00
#
_symmetry.space_group_name_H-M   'P 1'
#
loop_
_entity.id
_entity.type
_entity.pdbx_description
1 polymer ?
#
loop_
_entity_poly.entity_id
_entity_poly.type
_entity_poly.pdbx_seq_one_letter_code
_entity_poly.pdbx_strand_id
1 'polypeptide(L)'
;MKKYFLLVLIFFLFAYCSEKPPVPEEKMILIYTDLLFAQDTVLITSENVDSLKSEVFKRNDVSENDYLSTLEFYNKSPHRWEKFFKRVIEYVESLKTKPEDLP
;
A
#
# COMPACT_ATOMS: atom_id res chain seq x y z
N MET A 1 -7.09 23.36 -40.05
CA MET A 1 -5.98 22.73 -39.31
C MET A 1 -5.84 23.24 -37.87
N LYS A 2 -5.74 24.56 -37.59
CA LYS A 2 -5.63 25.10 -36.22
C LYS A 2 -6.77 24.71 -35.24
N LYS A 3 -8.01 24.55 -35.72
CA LYS A 3 -9.18 24.17 -34.87
C LYS A 3 -9.12 22.73 -34.34
N TYR A 4 -8.51 21.81 -35.08
CA TYR A 4 -8.38 20.40 -34.64
C TYR A 4 -7.24 20.22 -33.63
N PHE A 5 -6.18 21.04 -33.73
CA PHE A 5 -5.06 21.03 -32.79
C PHE A 5 -5.51 21.39 -31.36
N LEU A 6 -6.42 22.36 -31.23
CA LEU A 6 -6.96 22.75 -29.92
C LEU A 6 -7.81 21.64 -29.28
N LEU A 7 -8.48 20.84 -30.10
CA LEU A 7 -9.35 19.74 -29.69
C LEU A 7 -8.53 18.53 -29.21
N VAL A 8 -7.39 18.26 -29.86
CA VAL A 8 -6.41 17.25 -29.44
C VAL A 8 -5.76 17.65 -28.10
N LEU A 9 -5.41 18.93 -27.93
CA LEU A 9 -4.79 19.41 -26.68
C LEU A 9 -5.73 19.25 -25.47
N ILE A 10 -7.03 19.51 -25.65
CA ILE A 10 -8.05 19.33 -24.60
C ILE A 10 -8.20 17.85 -24.22
N PHE A 11 -8.10 16.92 -25.18
CA PHE A 11 -8.21 15.49 -24.91
C PHE A 11 -7.06 14.96 -24.02
N PHE A 12 -5.85 15.49 -24.18
CA PHE A 12 -4.71 15.10 -23.34
C PHE A 12 -4.80 15.62 -21.90
N LEU A 13 -5.50 16.73 -21.65
CA LEU A 13 -5.66 17.29 -20.31
C LEU A 13 -6.55 16.42 -19.40
N PHE A 14 -7.51 15.67 -19.97
CA PHE A 14 -8.36 14.75 -19.19
C PHE A 14 -7.70 13.40 -18.89
N ALA A 15 -6.63 13.04 -19.60
CA ALA A 15 -5.93 11.77 -19.38
C ALA A 15 -5.06 11.76 -18.10
N TYR A 16 -4.81 12.91 -17.48
CA TYR A 16 -3.93 13.04 -16.32
C TYR A 16 -4.68 13.13 -14.98
N CYS A 17 -5.80 12.43 -14.84
CA CYS A 17 -6.40 12.19 -13.54
C CYS A 17 -5.69 11.01 -12.88
N SER A 18 -4.68 11.30 -12.05
CA SER A 18 -4.00 10.29 -11.25
C SER A 18 -4.89 9.93 -10.06
N GLU A 19 -5.57 8.79 -10.17
CA GLU A 19 -6.30 8.20 -9.06
C GLU A 19 -5.37 7.98 -7.86
N LYS A 20 -5.83 8.32 -6.65
CA LYS A 20 -5.09 8.14 -5.40
C LYS A 20 -5.78 7.08 -4.54
N PRO A 21 -5.03 6.22 -3.84
CA PRO A 21 -5.62 5.28 -2.89
C PRO A 21 -6.21 6.01 -1.67
N PRO A 22 -7.24 5.45 -1.02
CA PRO A 22 -7.77 5.96 0.24
C PRO A 22 -6.72 5.99 1.37
N VAL A 23 -5.88 4.96 1.47
CA VAL A 23 -4.76 4.90 2.41
C VAL A 23 -3.46 5.29 1.68
N PRO A 24 -2.69 6.27 2.20
CA PRO A 24 -1.38 6.62 1.64
C PRO A 24 -0.43 5.42 1.55
N GLU A 25 0.39 5.37 0.50
CA GLU A 25 1.27 4.23 0.19
C GLU A 25 2.20 3.90 1.36
N GLU A 26 2.79 4.90 2.01
CA GLU A 26 3.69 4.72 3.16
C GLU A 26 2.99 4.05 4.33
N LYS A 27 1.74 4.45 4.62
CA LYS A 27 0.94 3.86 5.70
C LYS A 27 0.48 2.44 5.32
N MET A 28 0.13 2.22 4.06
CA MET A 28 -0.23 0.91 3.54
C MET A 28 0.94 -0.09 3.65
N ILE A 29 2.18 0.34 3.42
CA ILE A 29 3.37 -0.48 3.62
C ILE A 29 3.48 -0.94 5.07
N LEU A 30 3.33 -0.02 6.04
CA LEU A 30 3.37 -0.34 7.46
C LEU A 30 2.29 -1.35 7.84
N ILE A 31 1.03 -1.11 7.44
CA ILE A 31 -0.10 -2.00 7.73
C ILE A 31 0.14 -3.39 7.12
N TYR A 32 0.54 -3.46 5.85
CA TYR A 32 0.75 -4.72 5.16
C TYR A 32 1.87 -5.54 5.80
N THR A 33 3.00 -4.91 6.13
CA THR A 33 4.12 -5.56 6.78
C THR A 33 3.79 -5.99 8.22
N ASP A 34 3.09 -5.16 8.99
CA ASP A 34 2.60 -5.51 10.34
C ASP A 34 1.68 -6.73 10.29
N LEU A 35 0.72 -6.75 9.36
CA LEU A 35 -0.19 -7.89 9.17
C LEU A 35 0.56 -9.16 8.78
N LEU A 36 1.57 -9.05 7.91
CA LEU A 36 2.38 -10.19 7.48
C LEU A 36 3.15 -10.80 8.66
N PHE A 37 3.90 -9.98 9.42
CA PHE A 37 4.65 -10.45 10.59
C PHE A 37 3.74 -10.98 11.69
N ALA A 38 2.60 -10.34 11.87
CA ALA A 38 1.67 -10.74 12.90
C ALA A 38 0.92 -12.02 12.52
N GLN A 39 0.62 -12.26 11.24
CA GLN A 39 0.12 -13.55 10.77
C GLN A 39 1.11 -14.68 11.04
N ASP A 40 2.40 -14.46 10.75
CA ASP A 40 3.46 -15.44 11.06
C ASP A 40 3.54 -15.72 12.58
N THR A 41 3.34 -14.69 13.41
CA THR A 41 3.32 -14.83 14.87
C THR A 41 2.10 -15.60 15.36
N VAL A 42 0.91 -15.31 14.82
CA VAL A 42 -0.35 -15.95 15.23
C VAL A 42 -0.41 -17.42 14.84
N LEU A 43 0.16 -17.80 13.69
CA LEU A 43 0.33 -19.20 13.31
C LEU A 43 1.15 -20.00 14.35
N ILE A 44 1.96 -19.31 15.15
CA ILE A 44 2.78 -19.89 16.22
C ILE A 44 2.05 -19.84 17.58
N THR A 45 1.24 -18.80 17.85
CA THR A 45 0.62 -18.55 19.17
C THR A 45 -0.85 -18.99 19.31
N SER A 46 -1.52 -19.43 18.24
CA SER A 46 -2.96 -19.82 18.25
C SER A 46 -3.92 -18.68 18.62
N GLU A 47 -3.48 -17.43 18.52
CA GLU A 47 -4.32 -16.25 18.77
C GLU A 47 -5.35 -16.02 17.64
N ASN A 48 -6.38 -15.21 17.91
CA ASN A 48 -7.40 -14.91 16.90
C ASN A 48 -6.86 -13.86 15.90
N VAL A 49 -6.81 -14.25 14.62
CA VAL A 49 -6.34 -13.40 13.50
C VAL A 49 -7.17 -12.11 13.37
N ASP A 50 -8.46 -12.15 13.71
CA ASP A 50 -9.35 -10.99 13.55
C ASP A 50 -9.10 -9.90 14.61
N SER A 51 -8.78 -10.29 15.85
CA SER A 51 -8.39 -9.32 16.89
C SER A 51 -7.09 -8.61 16.51
N LEU A 52 -6.15 -9.34 15.91
CA LEU A 52 -4.88 -8.80 15.49
C LEU A 52 -5.02 -7.79 14.34
N LYS A 53 -5.84 -8.10 13.33
CA LYS A 53 -6.15 -7.16 12.23
C LYS A 53 -6.73 -5.85 12.77
N SER A 54 -7.70 -5.96 13.68
CA SER A 54 -8.32 -4.80 14.32
C SER A 54 -7.30 -3.94 15.06
N GLU A 55 -6.36 -4.56 15.77
CA GLU A 55 -5.28 -3.84 16.44
C GLU A 55 -4.34 -3.12 15.46
N VAL A 56 -3.91 -3.79 14.39
CA VAL A 56 -3.04 -3.18 13.37
C VAL A 56 -3.72 -1.97 12.74
N PHE A 57 -5.00 -2.09 12.37
CA PHE A 57 -5.79 -1.00 11.81
C PHE A 57 -5.94 0.17 12.79
N LYS A 58 -6.23 -0.12 14.06
CA LYS A 58 -6.32 0.89 15.11
C LYS A 58 -5.00 1.62 15.34
N ARG A 59 -3.87 0.91 15.39
CA ARG A 59 -2.53 1.52 15.57
C ARG A 59 -2.17 2.47 14.43
N ASN A 60 -2.66 2.19 13.23
CA ASN A 60 -2.39 2.98 12.04
C ASN A 60 -3.47 4.03 11.73
N ASP A 61 -4.52 4.15 12.55
CA ASP A 61 -5.66 5.05 12.31
C ASP A 61 -6.23 4.86 10.89
N VAL A 62 -6.60 3.62 10.58
CA VAL A 62 -7.17 3.20 9.29
C VAL A 62 -8.39 2.35 9.56
N SER A 63 -9.48 2.60 8.83
CA SER A 63 -10.65 1.73 8.87
C SER A 63 -10.45 0.49 7.99
N GLU A 64 -11.12 -0.61 8.31
CA GLU A 64 -11.11 -1.80 7.47
C GLU A 64 -11.60 -1.49 6.05
N ASN A 65 -12.61 -0.63 5.90
CA ASN A 65 -13.11 -0.21 4.60
C ASN A 65 -12.06 0.55 3.79
N ASP A 66 -11.30 1.47 4.40
CA ASP A 66 -10.24 2.21 3.70
C ASP A 66 -9.13 1.26 3.24
N TYR A 67 -8.79 0.26 4.06
CA TYR A 67 -7.84 -0.79 3.70
C TYR A 67 -8.36 -1.61 2.51
N LEU A 68 -9.61 -2.10 2.56
CA LEU A 68 -10.22 -2.88 1.48
C LEU A 68 -10.31 -2.07 0.17
N SER A 69 -10.76 -0.81 0.23
CA SER A 69 -10.80 0.08 -0.94
C SER A 69 -9.40 0.40 -1.48
N THR A 70 -8.37 0.40 -0.61
CA THR A 70 -6.98 0.52 -1.04
C THR A 70 -6.49 -0.75 -1.76
N LEU A 71 -6.88 -1.94 -1.29
CA LEU A 71 -6.62 -3.19 -2.04
C LEU A 71 -7.30 -3.17 -3.41
N GLU A 72 -8.54 -2.70 -3.49
CA GLU A 72 -9.23 -2.51 -4.77
C GLU A 72 -8.48 -1.55 -5.70
N PHE A 73 -7.92 -0.45 -5.16
CA PHE A 73 -7.06 0.46 -5.91
C PHE A 73 -5.85 -0.27 -6.53
N TYR A 74 -5.14 -1.13 -5.79
CA TYR A 74 -4.01 -1.90 -6.32
C TYR A 74 -4.47 -2.97 -7.33
N ASN A 75 -5.63 -3.60 -7.10
CA ASN A 75 -6.20 -4.61 -7.99
C ASN A 75 -6.59 -4.09 -9.38
N LYS A 76 -6.70 -2.77 -9.58
CA LYS A 76 -6.98 -2.16 -10.89
C LYS A 76 -5.87 -2.39 -11.92
N SER A 77 -4.64 -2.65 -11.49
CA SER A 77 -3.53 -2.93 -12.42
C SER A 77 -2.39 -3.69 -11.74
N PRO A 78 -1.87 -4.77 -12.35
CA PRO A 78 -0.70 -5.49 -11.86
C PRO A 78 0.53 -4.60 -11.63
N HIS A 79 0.70 -3.53 -12.42
CA HIS A 79 1.82 -2.61 -12.28
C HIS A 79 1.78 -1.82 -10.95
N ARG A 80 0.58 -1.55 -10.40
CA ARG A 80 0.44 -0.91 -9.09
C ARG A 80 0.95 -1.83 -7.98
N TRP A 81 0.65 -3.12 -8.07
CA TRP A 81 1.18 -4.15 -7.16
C TRP A 81 2.70 -4.26 -7.27
N GLU A 82 3.26 -4.31 -8.48
CA GLU A 82 4.71 -4.37 -8.70
C GLU A 82 5.43 -3.20 -8.01
N LYS A 83 4.94 -1.98 -8.22
CA LYS A 83 5.49 -0.79 -7.58
C LYS A 83 5.37 -0.84 -6.05
N PHE A 84 4.19 -1.22 -5.54
CA PHE A 84 3.95 -1.34 -4.11
C PHE A 84 4.89 -2.36 -3.46
N PHE A 85 4.99 -3.56 -4.01
CA PHE A 85 5.82 -4.62 -3.44
C PHE A 85 7.30 -4.30 -3.46
N LYS A 86 7.79 -3.59 -4.49
CA LYS A 86 9.16 -3.08 -4.47
C LYS A 86 9.43 -2.23 -3.23
N ARG A 87 8.48 -1.36 -2.87
CA ARG A 87 8.59 -0.48 -1.69
C ARG A 87 8.46 -1.25 -0.38
N VAL A 88 7.61 -2.27 -0.32
CA VAL A 88 7.53 -3.19 0.83
C VAL A 88 8.85 -3.92 1.04
N ILE A 89 9.48 -4.43 -0.03
CA ILE A 89 10.79 -5.09 0.05
C ILE A 89 11.85 -4.12 0.56
N GLU A 90 11.95 -2.92 -0.01
CA GLU A 90 12.86 -1.86 0.44
C GLU A 90 12.68 -1.56 1.94
N TYR A 91 11.43 -1.46 2.40
CA TYR A 91 11.12 -1.26 3.81
C TYR A 91 11.60 -2.42 4.68
N VAL A 92 11.24 -3.66 4.35
CA VAL A 92 11.63 -4.85 5.12
C VAL A 92 13.16 -5.03 5.16
N GLU A 93 13.86 -4.75 4.07
CA GLU A 93 15.33 -4.77 4.03
C GLU A 93 15.94 -3.71 4.95
N SER A 94 15.35 -2.52 5.01
CA SER A 94 15.80 -1.46 5.93
C SER A 94 15.68 -1.89 7.40
N LEU A 95 14.68 -2.71 7.75
CA LEU A 95 14.51 -3.23 9.12
C LEU A 95 15.61 -4.21 9.53
N LYS A 96 16.23 -4.91 8.57
CA LYS A 96 17.36 -5.83 8.83
C LYS A 96 18.66 -5.07 9.16
N THR A 97 18.75 -3.80 8.77
CA THR A 97 19.99 -3.00 8.89
C THR A 97 19.96 -2.15 10.17
N LYS A 98 19.59 -2.74 11.31
CA LYS A 98 19.70 -2.07 12.62
C LYS A 98 21.17 -2.10 13.13
N PRO A 99 21.64 -1.08 13.86
CA PRO A 99 23.05 -0.85 14.19
C PRO A 99 23.70 -1.85 15.18
N GLU A 100 23.02 -2.93 15.56
CA GLU A 100 23.56 -3.95 16.48
C GLU A 100 24.64 -4.85 15.83
N ASP A 101 24.89 -4.69 14.52
CA ASP A 101 25.88 -5.46 13.75
C ASP A 101 27.06 -4.61 13.21
N LEU A 102 27.32 -3.41 13.75
CA LEU A 102 28.58 -2.69 13.44
C LEU A 102 29.72 -3.21 14.34
N PRO A 103 30.88 -3.59 13.76
CA PRO A 103 32.02 -4.15 14.50
C PRO A 103 32.66 -3.18 15.51
#